data_AF-A0A853FB52-F1
#
_entry.id   AF-A0A853FB52-F1
#
_cell.length_a   1.000
_cell.length_b   1.000
_cell.length_c   1.000
_cell.angle_alpha   90.00
_cell.angle_beta   90.00
_cell.angle_gamma   90.00
#
_symmetry.space_group_name_H-M   'P 1'
#
loop_
_entity.id
_entity.type
_entity.pdbx_description
1 polymer ?
#
loop_
_entity_poly.entity_id
_entity_poly.type
_entity_poly.pdbx_seq_one_letter_code
_entity_poly.pdbx_strand_id
1 'polypeptide(L)'
;MDSAIGAKAHYEIWWAQASEAKPHLLRVMNAHSDFFRASYNAHYTAFFVHFAHLFDPRPDSSSIPTYFSAIRATADPMVLAALEAEFENLFVRARPLVIARHKTVAHVDARLTEKDVFAPLKITWNEVRDIIYESVQFVAKLASSDSGSLGIPRDRRLIEVTLKMIRALDKSDI
;
A
#
# COMPACT_ATOMS: atom_id res chain seq x y z
N MET A 1 7.93 -2.34 10.16
CA MET A 1 8.52 -1.64 9.00
C MET A 1 8.24 -2.33 7.67
N ASP A 2 8.31 -3.67 7.60
CA ASP A 2 8.00 -4.45 6.38
C ASP A 2 6.60 -4.22 5.80
N SER A 3 5.63 -3.81 6.63
CA SER A 3 4.28 -3.52 6.15
C SER A 3 4.20 -2.30 5.25
N ALA A 4 5.11 -1.33 5.34
CA ALA A 4 5.15 -0.23 4.39
C ALA A 4 5.63 -0.72 3.02
N ILE A 5 6.62 -1.63 3.02
CA ILE A 5 7.13 -2.30 1.82
C ILE A 5 6.03 -3.12 1.16
N GLY A 6 5.36 -3.97 1.95
CA GLY A 6 4.27 -4.81 1.48
C GLY A 6 3.12 -3.99 0.89
N ALA A 7 2.73 -2.90 1.55
CA ALA A 7 1.70 -2.00 1.03
C ALA A 7 2.07 -1.42 -0.33
N LYS A 8 3.28 -0.83 -0.47
CA LYS A 8 3.73 -0.27 -1.75
C LYS A 8 3.82 -1.34 -2.83
N ALA A 9 4.44 -2.48 -2.53
CA ALA A 9 4.67 -3.53 -3.50
C ALA A 9 3.36 -4.08 -4.09
N HIS A 10 2.40 -4.39 -3.22
CA HIS A 10 1.13 -4.93 -3.66
C HIS A 10 0.25 -3.88 -4.36
N TYR A 11 0.29 -2.62 -3.93
CA TYR A 11 -0.35 -1.54 -4.67
C TYR A 11 0.22 -1.41 -6.08
N GLU A 12 1.55 -1.41 -6.22
CA GLU A 12 2.22 -1.27 -7.51
C GLU A 12 1.87 -2.40 -8.47
N ILE A 13 1.91 -3.65 -8.01
CA ILE A 13 1.54 -4.81 -8.84
C ILE A 13 0.07 -4.75 -9.21
N TRP A 14 -0.82 -4.46 -8.26
CA TRP A 14 -2.24 -4.31 -8.53
C TRP A 14 -2.50 -3.20 -9.56
N TRP A 15 -1.88 -2.02 -9.41
CA TRP A 15 -2.03 -0.90 -10.32
C TRP A 15 -1.54 -1.22 -11.74
N ALA A 16 -0.45 -2.01 -11.85
CA ALA A 16 0.06 -2.49 -13.11
C ALA A 16 -0.98 -3.32 -13.88
N GLN A 17 -1.77 -4.14 -13.16
CA GLN A 17 -2.83 -4.96 -13.74
C GLN A 17 -4.14 -4.18 -13.94
N ALA A 18 -4.47 -3.25 -13.03
CA ALA A 18 -5.76 -2.56 -13.01
C ALA A 18 -5.84 -1.36 -13.95
N SER A 19 -4.75 -0.58 -14.06
CA SER A 19 -4.78 0.74 -14.70
C SER A 19 -3.75 0.87 -15.82
N GLU A 20 -2.57 0.28 -15.63
CA GLU A 20 -1.48 0.37 -16.62
C GLU A 20 -1.53 -0.75 -17.67
N ALA A 21 -2.28 -1.82 -17.41
CA ALA A 21 -2.63 -2.82 -18.40
C ALA A 21 -3.57 -2.19 -19.44
N LYS A 22 -2.96 -1.48 -20.39
CA LYS A 22 -3.64 -0.88 -21.54
C LYS A 22 -4.29 -1.96 -22.42
N PRO A 23 -5.18 -1.59 -23.36
CA PRO A 23 -5.86 -2.53 -24.25
C PRO A 23 -4.93 -3.53 -24.98
N HIS A 24 -3.68 -3.16 -25.24
CA HIS A 24 -2.70 -4.02 -25.91
C HIS A 24 -2.21 -5.21 -25.06
N LEU A 25 -2.39 -5.20 -23.73
CA LEU A 25 -2.04 -6.32 -22.85
C LEU A 25 -3.25 -7.18 -22.44
N LEU A 26 -4.47 -6.70 -22.70
CA LEU A 26 -5.70 -7.41 -22.32
C LEU A 26 -5.80 -8.80 -22.96
N ARG A 27 -5.30 -8.96 -24.20
CA ARG A 27 -5.28 -10.27 -24.87
C ARG A 27 -4.53 -11.31 -24.03
N VAL A 28 -3.33 -10.99 -23.58
CA VAL A 28 -2.48 -11.88 -22.77
C VAL A 28 -3.10 -12.13 -21.41
N MET A 29 -3.61 -11.07 -20.79
CA MET A 29 -4.27 -11.20 -19.49
C MET A 29 -5.51 -12.09 -19.57
N ASN A 30 -6.25 -12.05 -20.68
CA ASN A 30 -7.38 -12.94 -20.92
C ASN A 30 -6.94 -14.38 -21.19
N ALA A 31 -5.85 -14.59 -21.94
CA ALA A 31 -5.27 -15.91 -22.19
C ALA A 31 -4.84 -16.62 -20.89
N HIS A 32 -4.37 -15.85 -19.90
CA HIS A 32 -4.01 -16.34 -18.56
C HIS A 32 -4.98 -15.81 -17.47
N SER A 33 -6.27 -15.73 -17.80
CA SER A 33 -7.28 -15.04 -16.99
C SER A 33 -7.39 -15.56 -15.56
N ASP A 34 -7.26 -16.86 -15.31
CA ASP A 34 -7.35 -17.40 -13.95
C ASP A 34 -6.23 -16.88 -13.03
N PHE A 35 -5.00 -16.83 -13.55
CA PHE A 35 -3.87 -16.28 -12.80
C PHE A 35 -4.07 -14.79 -12.52
N PHE A 36 -4.38 -13.99 -13.55
CA PHE A 36 -4.53 -12.55 -13.37
C PHE A 36 -5.74 -12.20 -12.49
N ARG A 37 -6.87 -12.91 -12.62
CA ARG A 37 -8.03 -12.72 -11.75
C ARG A 37 -7.72 -13.06 -10.29
N ALA A 38 -7.02 -14.18 -10.03
CA ALA A 38 -6.63 -14.55 -8.67
C ALA A 38 -5.64 -13.55 -8.07
N SER A 39 -4.59 -13.20 -8.82
CA SER A 39 -3.52 -12.31 -8.35
C SER A 39 -3.99 -10.87 -8.16
N TYR A 40 -4.90 -10.37 -9.01
CA TYR A 40 -5.48 -9.03 -8.93
C TYR A 40 -6.11 -8.79 -7.55
N ASN A 41 -7.03 -9.66 -7.14
CA ASN A 41 -7.73 -9.55 -5.86
C ASN A 41 -6.80 -9.77 -4.66
N ALA A 42 -5.82 -10.68 -4.81
CA ALA A 42 -4.83 -10.94 -3.77
C ALA A 42 -3.97 -9.70 -3.50
N HIS A 43 -3.45 -9.05 -4.54
CA HIS A 43 -2.65 -7.84 -4.40
C HIS A 43 -3.48 -6.64 -3.91
N TYR A 44 -4.70 -6.48 -4.40
CA TYR A 44 -5.65 -5.49 -3.89
C TYR A 44 -5.85 -5.62 -2.38
N THR A 45 -6.15 -6.84 -1.93
CA THR A 45 -6.39 -7.13 -0.52
C THR A 45 -5.13 -6.95 0.31
N ALA A 46 -4.00 -7.49 -0.16
CA ALA A 46 -2.75 -7.47 0.57
C ALA A 46 -2.25 -6.04 0.82
N PHE A 47 -2.37 -5.13 -0.17
CA PHE A 47 -1.92 -3.76 0.06
C PHE A 47 -2.74 -3.08 1.17
N PHE A 48 -4.06 -3.30 1.22
CA PHE A 48 -4.90 -2.76 2.29
C PHE A 48 -4.56 -3.32 3.67
N VAL A 49 -4.30 -4.63 3.75
CA VAL A 49 -3.92 -5.28 5.02
C VAL A 49 -2.60 -4.71 5.54
N HIS A 50 -1.58 -4.67 4.68
CA HIS A 50 -0.28 -4.13 5.05
C HIS A 50 -0.34 -2.64 5.38
N PHE A 51 -1.11 -1.87 4.61
CA PHE A 51 -1.26 -0.44 4.83
C PHE A 51 -1.95 -0.14 6.17
N ALA A 52 -3.05 -0.83 6.47
CA ALA A 52 -3.79 -0.64 7.73
C ALA A 52 -2.94 -0.99 8.97
N HIS A 53 -2.07 -2.00 8.89
CA HIS A 53 -1.18 -2.37 9.99
C HIS A 53 -0.24 -1.24 10.41
N LEU A 54 0.19 -0.37 9.48
CA LEU A 54 1.05 0.78 9.82
C LEU A 54 0.42 1.72 10.85
N PHE A 55 -0.90 1.83 10.83
CA PHE A 55 -1.69 2.75 11.65
C PHE A 55 -2.49 2.03 12.74
N ASP A 56 -2.19 0.75 13.00
CA ASP A 56 -2.91 -0.03 14.01
C ASP A 56 -2.62 0.51 15.42
N PRO A 57 -3.64 0.98 16.17
CA PRO A 57 -3.43 1.59 17.48
C PRO A 57 -3.23 0.55 18.60
N ARG A 58 -3.40 -0.75 18.32
CA ARG A 58 -3.31 -1.78 19.36
C ARG A 58 -1.89 -1.85 19.94
N PRO A 59 -1.75 -1.92 21.28
CA PRO A 59 -0.44 -1.87 21.94
C PRO A 59 0.43 -3.11 21.69
N ASP A 60 -0.17 -4.23 21.27
CA ASP A 60 0.49 -5.48 20.90
C ASP A 60 0.85 -5.55 19.40
N SER A 61 0.58 -4.49 18.65
CA SER A 61 0.92 -4.38 17.23
C SER A 61 2.38 -3.96 17.00
N SER A 62 2.89 -4.16 15.79
CA SER A 62 4.22 -3.66 15.35
C SER A 62 4.07 -2.47 14.39
N SER A 63 3.30 -1.48 14.83
CA SER A 63 2.86 -0.30 14.07
C SER A 63 3.64 0.97 14.43
N ILE A 64 3.42 2.05 13.69
CA ILE A 64 4.05 3.35 13.99
C ILE A 64 3.68 3.88 15.39
N PRO A 65 2.41 3.84 15.84
CA PRO A 65 2.05 4.21 17.22
C PRO A 65 2.83 3.43 18.29
N THR A 66 3.00 2.12 18.12
CA THR A 66 3.76 1.30 19.06
C THR A 66 5.26 1.60 19.04
N TYR A 67 5.81 1.96 17.86
CA TYR A 67 7.18 2.44 17.73
C TYR A 67 7.39 3.74 18.53
N PHE A 68 6.51 4.74 18.37
CA PHE A 68 6.59 5.96 19.18
C PHE A 68 6.53 5.70 20.67
N SER A 69 5.66 4.78 21.09
CA SER A 69 5.56 4.37 22.50
C SER A 69 6.87 3.77 23.02
N ALA A 70 7.55 2.97 22.20
CA ALA A 70 8.82 2.32 22.55
C ALA A 70 9.99 3.31 22.68
N ILE A 71 10.08 4.31 21.81
CA ILE A 71 11.21 5.25 21.79
C ILE A 71 11.00 6.48 22.68
N ARG A 72 9.80 6.68 23.24
CA ARG A 72 9.41 7.91 23.95
C ARG A 72 10.32 8.26 25.13
N ALA A 73 10.87 7.27 25.82
CA ALA A 73 11.75 7.49 26.97
C ALA A 73 13.20 7.84 26.58
N THR A 74 13.61 7.55 25.34
CA THR A 74 15.01 7.64 24.89
C THR A 74 15.24 8.65 23.78
N ALA A 75 14.21 8.99 23.02
CA ALA A 75 14.29 9.95 21.93
C ALA A 75 14.37 11.40 22.43
N ASP A 76 15.01 12.26 21.65
CA ASP A 76 14.94 13.71 21.88
C ASP A 76 13.47 14.18 21.81
N PRO A 77 12.93 14.86 22.84
CA PRO A 77 11.52 15.23 22.89
C PRO A 77 11.07 16.14 21.74
N MET A 78 11.95 17.02 21.25
CA MET A 78 11.62 17.94 20.16
C MET A 78 11.58 17.20 18.82
N VAL A 79 12.51 16.27 18.60
CA VAL A 79 12.50 15.39 17.42
C VAL A 79 11.28 14.47 17.43
N LEU A 80 10.96 13.88 18.58
CA LEU A 80 9.79 13.00 18.73
C LEU A 80 8.49 13.75 18.44
N ALA A 81 8.30 14.95 19.02
CA ALA A 81 7.11 15.76 18.77
C ALA A 81 6.95 16.14 17.29
N ALA A 82 8.06 16.44 16.59
CA ALA A 82 8.02 16.73 15.16
C ALA A 82 7.61 15.50 14.33
N LEU A 83 8.11 14.31 14.66
CA LEU A 83 7.74 13.07 14.00
C LEU A 83 6.28 12.68 14.28
N GLU A 84 5.80 12.86 15.51
CA GLU A 84 4.39 12.62 15.87
C GLU A 84 3.44 13.56 15.10
N ALA A 85 3.81 14.84 14.96
CA ALA A 85 3.02 15.80 14.17
C ALA A 85 2.97 15.44 12.67
N GLU A 86 4.10 15.00 12.09
CA GLU A 86 4.14 14.54 10.70
C GLU A 86 3.31 13.25 10.51
N PHE A 87 3.40 12.32 11.46
CA PHE A 87 2.57 11.11 11.46
C PHE A 87 1.08 11.44 11.52
N GLU A 88 0.66 12.37 12.37
CA GLU A 88 -0.76 12.74 12.48
C GLU A 88 -1.29 13.31 11.17
N ASN A 89 -0.51 14.17 10.51
CA ASN A 89 -0.86 14.70 9.19
C ASN A 89 -1.00 13.58 8.13
N LEU A 90 -0.09 12.60 8.15
CA LEU A 90 -0.17 11.43 7.28
C LEU A 90 -1.40 10.57 7.62
N PHE A 91 -1.67 10.35 8.91
CA PHE A 91 -2.78 9.53 9.37
C PHE A 91 -4.14 10.10 8.98
N VAL A 92 -4.33 11.42 9.08
CA VAL A 92 -5.55 12.10 8.63
C VAL A 92 -5.83 11.80 7.15
N ARG A 93 -4.80 11.84 6.32
CA ARG A 93 -4.90 11.51 4.88
C ARG A 93 -5.08 10.01 4.64
N ALA A 94 -4.48 9.16 5.46
CA ALA A 94 -4.57 7.70 5.38
C ALA A 94 -5.90 7.12 5.88
N ARG A 95 -6.63 7.85 6.73
CA ARG A 95 -7.87 7.39 7.38
C ARG A 95 -8.93 6.85 6.41
N PRO A 96 -9.19 7.47 5.23
CA PRO A 96 -10.11 6.90 4.24
C PRO A 96 -9.71 5.48 3.81
N LEU A 97 -8.42 5.18 3.67
CA LEU A 97 -7.95 3.86 3.26
C LEU A 97 -8.10 2.81 4.35
N VAL A 98 -7.92 3.21 5.62
CA VAL A 98 -8.21 2.33 6.76
C VAL A 98 -9.71 2.00 6.82
N ILE A 99 -10.57 2.98 6.56
CA ILE A 99 -12.03 2.78 6.45
C ILE A 99 -12.36 1.87 5.26
N ALA A 100 -11.74 2.09 4.10
CA ALA A 100 -11.93 1.26 2.92
C ALA A 100 -11.62 -0.20 3.24
N ARG A 101 -10.45 -0.50 3.81
CA ARG A 101 -10.07 -1.86 4.26
C ARG A 101 -11.13 -2.50 5.16
N HIS A 102 -11.66 -1.75 6.12
CA HIS A 102 -12.68 -2.27 7.03
C HIS A 102 -13.92 -2.74 6.27
N LYS A 103 -14.34 -2.00 5.23
CA LYS A 103 -15.57 -2.26 4.46
C LYS A 103 -15.38 -3.17 3.24
N THR A 104 -14.20 -3.21 2.61
CA THR A 104 -13.95 -3.99 1.38
C THR A 104 -13.18 -5.28 1.61
N VAL A 105 -12.46 -5.41 2.73
CA VAL A 105 -11.57 -6.56 2.98
C VAL A 105 -11.92 -7.28 4.28
N ALA A 106 -12.13 -6.55 5.37
CA ALA A 106 -12.29 -7.14 6.70
C ALA A 106 -13.72 -7.57 7.02
N HIS A 107 -14.68 -6.73 6.65
CA HIS A 107 -16.12 -6.96 6.81
C HIS A 107 -16.79 -6.63 5.49
N VAL A 108 -16.59 -7.51 4.50
CA VAL A 108 -17.20 -7.36 3.18
C VAL A 108 -18.72 -7.34 3.36
N ASP A 109 -19.31 -6.15 3.28
CA ASP A 109 -20.76 -6.02 3.21
C ASP A 109 -21.19 -6.44 1.81
N ALA A 110 -21.89 -7.58 1.71
CA ALA A 110 -22.37 -8.13 0.45
C ALA A 110 -23.30 -7.16 -0.32
N ARG A 111 -23.78 -6.09 0.31
CA ARG A 111 -24.64 -5.07 -0.31
C ARG A 111 -23.88 -3.88 -0.88
N LEU A 112 -22.59 -3.74 -0.60
CA LEU A 112 -21.78 -2.60 -1.04
C LEU A 112 -20.79 -3.03 -2.12
N THR A 113 -20.81 -2.32 -3.25
CA THR A 113 -19.73 -2.42 -4.24
C THR A 113 -18.52 -1.60 -3.79
N GLU A 114 -17.36 -1.86 -4.38
CA GLU A 114 -16.16 -1.02 -4.16
C GLU A 114 -16.47 0.46 -4.43
N LYS A 115 -17.23 0.75 -5.50
CA LYS A 115 -17.68 2.11 -5.82
C LYS A 115 -18.47 2.74 -4.67
N ASP A 116 -19.36 1.97 -4.03
CA ASP A 116 -20.17 2.45 -2.90
C ASP A 116 -19.32 2.71 -1.65
N VAL A 117 -18.22 1.97 -1.49
CA VAL A 117 -17.27 2.22 -0.39
C VAL A 117 -16.41 3.45 -0.64
N PHE A 118 -15.89 3.64 -1.85
CA PHE A 118 -14.95 4.73 -2.16
C PHE A 118 -15.63 6.07 -2.48
N ALA A 119 -16.84 6.07 -3.06
CA ALA A 119 -17.58 7.29 -3.38
C ALA A 119 -17.71 8.27 -2.18
N PRO A 120 -18.11 7.84 -0.97
CA PRO A 120 -18.20 8.75 0.18
C PRO A 120 -16.84 9.17 0.74
N LEU A 121 -15.76 8.43 0.44
CA LEU A 121 -14.41 8.71 0.92
C LEU A 121 -13.72 9.85 0.17
N LYS A 122 -14.24 10.23 -1.02
CA LYS A 122 -13.73 11.33 -1.86
C LYS A 122 -12.20 11.26 -2.07
N ILE A 123 -11.68 10.05 -2.22
CA ILE A 123 -10.25 9.78 -2.44
C ILE A 123 -10.03 9.21 -3.84
N THR A 124 -9.03 9.72 -4.54
CA THR A 124 -8.61 9.27 -5.86
C THR A 124 -7.47 8.27 -5.77
N TRP A 125 -7.29 7.44 -6.79
CA TRP A 125 -6.17 6.48 -6.84
C TRP A 125 -4.79 7.14 -6.87
N ASN A 126 -4.68 8.39 -7.34
CA ASN A 126 -3.46 9.18 -7.25
C ASN A 126 -3.16 9.56 -5.80
N GLU A 127 -4.16 10.02 -5.04
CA GLU A 127 -3.99 10.30 -3.62
C GLU A 127 -3.66 9.03 -2.82
N VAL A 128 -4.29 7.89 -3.15
CA VAL A 128 -3.93 6.59 -2.57
C VAL A 128 -2.46 6.26 -2.79
N ARG A 129 -1.97 6.40 -4.03
CA ARG A 129 -0.55 6.21 -4.35
C ARG A 129 0.32 7.10 -3.48
N ASP A 130 0.02 8.39 -3.45
CA ASP A 130 0.86 9.38 -2.80
C ASP A 130 0.93 9.10 -1.29
N ILE A 131 -0.20 8.76 -0.65
CA ILE A 131 -0.25 8.34 0.75
C ILE A 131 0.61 7.09 1.01
N ILE A 132 0.55 6.08 0.14
CA ILE A 132 1.35 4.85 0.30
C ILE A 132 2.85 5.16 0.19
N TYR A 133 3.24 5.97 -0.79
CA TYR A 133 4.64 6.35 -1.00
C TYR A 133 5.17 7.24 0.13
N GLU A 134 4.38 8.20 0.59
CA GLU A 134 4.69 9.01 1.77
C GLU A 134 4.83 8.15 3.03
N SER A 135 3.96 7.13 3.21
CA SER A 135 4.06 6.20 4.34
C SER A 135 5.37 5.42 4.33
N VAL A 136 5.82 4.99 3.14
CA VAL A 136 7.14 4.38 2.96
C VAL A 136 8.27 5.33 3.31
N GLN A 137 8.20 6.58 2.84
CA GLN A 137 9.21 7.59 3.14
C GLN A 137 9.26 7.92 4.63
N PHE A 138 8.10 8.00 5.27
CA PHE A 138 7.99 8.23 6.70
C PHE A 138 8.62 7.08 7.50
N VAL A 139 8.30 5.83 7.15
CA VAL A 139 8.94 4.66 7.77
C VAL A 139 10.45 4.61 7.51
N ALA A 140 10.90 5.01 6.31
CA ALA A 140 12.31 5.16 6.01
C ALA A 140 12.99 6.23 6.86
N LYS A 141 12.31 7.34 7.13
CA LYS A 141 12.78 8.40 8.02
C LYS A 141 12.91 7.90 9.46
N LEU A 142 11.91 7.16 9.96
CA LEU A 142 11.95 6.53 11.28
C LEU A 142 13.10 5.51 11.41
N ALA A 143 13.41 4.77 10.34
CA ALA A 143 14.53 3.83 10.34
C ALA A 143 15.90 4.50 10.13
N SER A 144 15.95 5.64 9.44
CA SER A 144 17.20 6.38 9.23
C SER A 144 17.69 7.07 10.50
N SER A 145 16.83 7.23 11.51
CA SER A 145 17.24 7.51 12.89
C SER A 145 17.86 6.32 13.61
N ASP A 146 17.86 5.12 13.03
CA ASP A 146 18.38 3.88 13.62
C ASP A 146 18.96 2.95 12.51
N SER A 147 20.10 3.38 11.92
CA SER A 147 21.09 2.62 11.12
C SER A 147 20.69 1.49 10.14
N GLY A 148 19.43 1.40 9.66
CA GLY A 148 19.00 0.38 8.71
C GLY A 148 18.45 0.96 7.41
N SER A 149 19.15 0.78 6.29
CA SER A 149 18.61 1.15 4.98
C SER A 149 17.42 0.25 4.64
N LEU A 150 16.20 0.79 4.71
CA LEU A 150 15.04 0.13 4.13
C LEU A 150 15.26 0.04 2.61
N GLY A 151 15.44 -1.19 2.12
CA GLY A 151 15.78 -1.50 0.72
C GLY A 151 14.63 -1.30 -0.26
N ILE A 152 13.97 -0.14 -0.22
CA ILE A 152 12.81 0.17 -1.07
C ILE A 152 13.23 1.21 -2.10
N PRO A 153 13.36 0.81 -3.38
CA PRO A 153 13.46 1.77 -4.46
C PRO A 153 12.23 2.69 -4.47
N ARG A 154 12.46 4.00 -4.51
CA ARG A 154 11.40 5.02 -4.70
C ARG A 154 10.77 4.97 -6.11
N ASP A 155 11.28 4.09 -6.97
CA ASP A 155 10.89 3.98 -8.37
C ASP A 155 9.64 3.08 -8.55
N ARG A 156 9.20 2.99 -9.81
CA ARG A 156 8.08 2.16 -10.26
C ARG A 156 8.54 0.76 -10.69
N ARG A 157 9.68 0.26 -10.19
CA ARG A 157 10.29 -0.99 -10.66
C ARG A 157 9.33 -2.18 -10.63
N LEU A 158 8.49 -2.29 -9.59
CA LEU A 158 7.53 -3.41 -9.49
C LEU A 158 6.43 -3.35 -10.56
N ILE A 159 5.99 -2.13 -10.93
CA ILE A 159 5.09 -1.94 -12.07
C ILE A 159 5.80 -2.37 -13.36
N GLU A 160 7.03 -1.89 -13.57
CA GLU A 160 7.78 -2.14 -14.80
C GLU A 160 8.07 -3.63 -15.01
N VAL A 161 8.51 -4.35 -13.97
CA VAL A 161 8.75 -5.80 -14.08
C VAL A 161 7.46 -6.58 -14.27
N THR A 162 6.35 -6.16 -13.65
CA THR A 162 5.03 -6.79 -13.85
C THR A 162 4.57 -6.61 -15.30
N LEU A 163 4.66 -5.40 -15.86
CA LEU A 163 4.34 -5.14 -17.26
C LEU A 163 5.27 -5.89 -18.22
N LYS A 164 6.57 -6.00 -17.88
CA LYS A 164 7.54 -6.79 -18.66
C LYS A 164 7.18 -8.27 -18.66
N MET A 165 6.76 -8.82 -17.52
CA MET A 165 6.29 -10.21 -17.42
C MET A 165 5.06 -10.43 -18.31
N ILE A 166 4.05 -9.58 -18.22
CA ILE A 166 2.84 -9.68 -19.07
C ILE A 166 3.23 -9.65 -20.55
N ARG A 167 4.15 -8.76 -20.96
CA ARG A 167 4.64 -8.71 -22.35
C ARG A 167 5.45 -9.92 -22.77
N ALA A 168 6.16 -10.56 -21.84
CA ALA A 168 6.94 -11.76 -22.15
C ALA A 168 6.02 -12.94 -22.44
N LEU A 169 4.92 -13.06 -21.68
CA LEU A 169 3.90 -14.09 -21.91
C LEU A 169 3.28 -14.00 -23.32
N ASP A 170 3.11 -12.79 -23.85
CA ASP A 170 2.63 -12.56 -25.23
C ASP A 170 3.53 -13.17 -26.31
N LYS A 171 4.83 -13.30 -26.03
CA LYS A 171 5.84 -13.78 -26.99
C LYS A 171 6.06 -15.29 -26.92
N SER A 172 5.58 -15.94 -25.85
CA SER A 172 5.71 -17.38 -25.64
C SER A 172 4.57 -18.20 -26.28
N ASP A 173 3.51 -17.53 -26.77
CA ASP A 173 2.40 -18.15 -27.50
C ASP A 173 2.61 -18.14 -29.04
N ILE A 174 3.87 -18.13 -29.51
CA ILE A 174 4.27 -18.30 -30.92
C ILE A 174 5.01 -19.62 -31.09
#